data_AF-A0A2H6LB61-F1
#
_entry.id   AF-A0A2H6LB61-F1
#
_cell.length_a   1.000
_cell.length_b   1.000
_cell.length_c   1.000
_cell.angle_alpha   90.00
_cell.angle_beta   90.00
_cell.angle_gamma   90.00
#
_symmetry.space_group_name_H-M   'P 1'
#
loop_
_entity.id
_entity.type
_entity.pdbx_description
1 polymer ?
#
loop_
_entity_poly.entity_id
_entity_poly.type
_entity_poly.pdbx_seq_one_letter_code
_entity_poly.pdbx_strand_id
1 'polypeptide(L)'
;MLELGIKSKNYFNSQATLEKFIEECKYPRRGSKNKTFTSLQIADVIGRAFIIAYKEQTNLLESTLIKEGLQCEVLRQKHQPEYKNFSPSYLCLLNHLSAWKLAARETQPTLIVEADFVPVVGLGKLPLPFNPYQTNVGMCWLYTCASQIYSISADGYAEGSSVSTVAYIVTPQGADKLIKFAEELIQQSDPNAYSTWDTYLDNFLRHHHLKNYIPFRNYGEHGGLPNLEHSRHGLSKTHRADVLYNQLAFMPMYASKAGVDYFNFFLVRLQARIKGIARLLTGKFLRLPVLKRSRVPARLANFAIRRQLFPSI
;
A
#
# COMPACT_ATOMS: atom_id res chain seq x y z
N MET A 1 -58.82 -6.01 13.71
CA MET A 1 -58.75 -4.61 13.25
C MET A 1 -57.60 -3.95 14.00
N LEU A 2 -56.51 -3.68 13.31
CA LEU A 2 -55.27 -3.09 13.83
C LEU A 2 -54.87 -2.01 12.84
N GLU A 3 -54.80 -0.75 13.27
CA GLU A 3 -54.19 0.34 12.50
C GLU A 3 -53.02 0.92 13.30
N LEU A 4 -51.83 0.80 12.74
CA LEU A 4 -50.63 1.55 13.10
C LEU A 4 -50.16 2.28 11.83
N GLY A 5 -50.40 3.59 11.77
CA GLY A 5 -49.96 4.46 10.69
C GLY A 5 -48.68 5.19 11.07
N ILE A 6 -47.54 4.78 10.50
CA ILE A 6 -46.31 5.57 10.46
C ILE A 6 -46.12 6.05 9.02
N LYS A 7 -46.17 7.38 8.81
CA LYS A 7 -45.68 8.03 7.58
C LYS A 7 -44.56 8.99 7.94
N SER A 8 -43.38 8.70 7.41
CA SER A 8 -42.20 9.56 7.42
C SER A 8 -42.37 10.74 6.46
N LYS A 9 -41.77 11.88 6.81
CA LYS A 9 -41.27 12.90 5.88
C LYS A 9 -40.40 13.89 6.64
N ASN A 10 -39.12 13.98 6.27
CA ASN A 10 -38.34 15.21 6.15
C ASN A 10 -36.95 14.87 5.60
N TYR A 11 -36.89 14.67 4.28
CA TYR A 11 -35.68 14.72 3.46
C TYR A 11 -35.71 16.05 2.72
N PHE A 12 -34.92 17.04 3.12
CA PHE A 12 -34.61 18.23 2.31
C PHE A 12 -33.33 18.89 2.85
N ASN A 13 -32.18 18.64 2.19
CA ASN A 13 -31.08 19.62 2.01
C ASN A 13 -29.82 19.10 1.26
N SER A 14 -29.89 18.03 0.46
CA SER A 14 -28.70 17.53 -0.28
C SER A 14 -28.51 18.12 -1.67
N GLN A 15 -29.56 18.62 -2.34
CA GLN A 15 -29.45 19.12 -3.71
C GLN A 15 -28.93 20.57 -3.79
N ALA A 16 -29.34 21.46 -2.88
CA ALA A 16 -28.88 22.85 -2.86
C ALA A 16 -27.35 22.97 -2.64
N THR A 17 -26.76 22.03 -1.91
CA THR A 17 -25.31 21.97 -1.65
C THR A 17 -24.52 21.50 -2.88
N LEU A 18 -25.12 20.64 -3.71
CA LEU A 18 -24.48 20.10 -4.91
C LEU A 18 -24.50 21.12 -6.07
N GLU A 19 -25.60 21.85 -6.23
CA GLU A 19 -25.72 22.87 -7.28
C GLU A 19 -24.77 24.05 -7.04
N LYS A 20 -24.61 24.48 -5.78
CA LYS A 20 -23.66 25.53 -5.40
C LYS A 20 -22.20 25.13 -5.65
N PHE A 21 -21.87 23.85 -5.52
CA PHE A 21 -20.53 23.32 -5.79
C PHE A 21 -20.23 23.21 -7.30
N ILE A 22 -21.25 22.91 -8.11
CA ILE A 22 -21.12 22.86 -9.58
C ILE A 22 -20.94 24.27 -10.15
N GLU A 23 -21.56 25.29 -9.54
CA GLU A 23 -21.44 26.68 -9.98
C GLU A 23 -20.04 27.26 -9.73
N GLU A 24 -19.39 26.91 -8.61
CA GLU A 24 -18.00 27.31 -8.30
C GLU A 24 -16.94 26.68 -9.22
N CYS A 25 -17.26 25.56 -9.89
CA CYS A 25 -16.34 24.86 -10.79
C CYS A 25 -16.31 25.40 -12.23
N LYS A 26 -17.23 26.30 -12.62
CA LYS A 26 -17.38 26.73 -14.02
C LYS A 26 -16.46 27.87 -14.47
N TYR A 27 -15.79 28.61 -13.57
CA TYR A 27 -14.86 29.67 -13.97
C TYR A 27 -13.70 29.85 -12.98
N PRO A 28 -12.50 29.29 -13.22
CA PRO A 28 -11.34 29.65 -12.41
C PRO A 28 -10.87 31.06 -12.78
N ARG A 29 -11.18 32.05 -11.92
CA ARG A 29 -10.50 33.35 -11.94
C ARG A 29 -9.01 33.13 -11.67
N ARG A 30 -8.15 33.66 -12.55
CA ARG A 30 -6.70 33.73 -12.40
C ARG A 30 -6.37 34.39 -11.04
N GLY A 31 -5.88 33.58 -10.12
CA GLY A 31 -5.53 33.99 -8.76
C GLY A 31 -5.25 32.75 -7.94
N SER A 32 -4.12 32.10 -8.20
CA SER A 32 -3.63 30.90 -7.51
C SER A 32 -3.48 31.15 -6.00
N LYS A 33 -4.57 30.99 -5.25
CA LYS A 33 -4.51 30.59 -3.85
C LYS A 33 -4.42 29.07 -3.84
N ASN A 34 -3.29 28.54 -3.39
CA ASN A 34 -3.15 27.12 -3.07
C ASN A 34 -4.28 26.74 -2.10
N LYS A 35 -5.35 26.12 -2.61
CA LYS A 35 -6.29 25.39 -1.76
C LYS A 35 -5.49 24.21 -1.21
N THR A 36 -4.90 24.39 -0.03
CA THR A 36 -4.39 23.28 0.78
C THR A 36 -5.60 22.46 1.17
N PHE A 37 -5.90 21.42 0.39
CA PHE A 37 -6.70 20.32 0.91
C PHE A 37 -5.96 19.84 2.17
N THR A 38 -6.60 19.92 3.34
CA THR A 38 -6.13 19.20 4.53
C THR A 38 -5.94 17.76 4.10
N SER A 39 -4.69 17.29 4.08
CA SER A 39 -4.39 15.93 3.65
C SER A 39 -5.09 14.97 4.61
N LEU A 40 -6.10 14.26 4.12
CA LEU A 40 -6.79 13.22 4.88
C LEU A 40 -5.75 12.22 5.39
N GLN A 41 -5.90 11.78 6.63
CA GLN A 41 -4.98 10.85 7.26
C GLN A 41 -5.39 9.42 6.94
N ILE A 42 -4.48 8.46 7.12
CA ILE A 42 -4.78 7.05 6.90
C ILE A 42 -5.97 6.60 7.78
N ALA A 43 -5.95 6.93 9.08
CA ALA A 43 -6.99 6.51 10.01
C ALA A 43 -8.37 7.09 9.69
N ASP A 44 -8.44 8.23 8.99
CA ASP A 44 -9.71 8.86 8.60
C ASP A 44 -10.40 8.15 7.43
N VAL A 45 -9.64 7.38 6.65
CA VAL A 45 -10.10 6.83 5.35
C VAL A 45 -10.17 5.31 5.35
N ILE A 46 -9.30 4.64 6.10
CA ILE A 46 -9.28 3.19 6.18
C ILE A 46 -10.42 2.69 7.06
N GLY A 47 -11.33 1.91 6.47
CA GLY A 47 -12.44 1.31 7.23
C GLY A 47 -11.97 0.14 8.10
N ARG A 48 -11.09 -0.72 7.55
CA ARG A 48 -10.53 -1.88 8.25
C ARG A 48 -9.08 -2.14 7.87
N ALA A 49 -8.34 -2.71 8.80
CA ALA A 49 -6.98 -3.20 8.60
C ALA A 49 -6.93 -4.72 8.81
N PHE A 50 -6.37 -5.44 7.84
CA PHE A 50 -6.13 -6.88 7.93
C PHE A 50 -4.65 -7.17 8.08
N ILE A 51 -4.28 -7.91 9.12
CA ILE A 51 -2.96 -8.52 9.24
C ILE A 51 -3.07 -9.96 8.73
N ILE A 52 -2.41 -10.27 7.62
CA ILE A 52 -2.30 -11.66 7.16
C ILE A 52 -1.14 -12.35 7.87
N ALA A 53 -1.41 -13.55 8.40
CA ALA A 53 -0.44 -14.34 9.14
C ALA A 53 -0.70 -15.83 8.91
N TYR A 54 0.29 -16.67 9.22
CA TYR A 54 0.12 -18.09 9.41
C TYR A 54 0.39 -18.46 10.88
N LYS A 55 1.67 -18.50 11.27
CA LYS A 55 2.12 -18.88 12.63
C LYS A 55 2.81 -17.73 13.37
N GLU A 56 3.01 -16.61 12.68
CA GLU A 56 3.70 -15.44 13.19
C GLU A 56 2.94 -14.83 14.37
N GLN A 57 3.70 -14.33 15.36
CA GLN A 57 3.17 -13.56 16.48
C GLN A 57 2.90 -12.13 16.02
N THR A 58 1.66 -11.67 16.20
CA THR A 58 1.18 -10.40 15.64
C THR A 58 0.82 -9.36 16.70
N ASN A 59 0.88 -9.70 17.99
CA ASN A 59 0.40 -8.84 19.09
C ASN A 59 1.01 -7.43 19.07
N LEU A 60 2.31 -7.32 18.76
CA LEU A 60 2.99 -6.03 18.70
C LEU A 60 2.53 -5.19 17.50
N LEU A 61 2.34 -5.82 16.34
CA LEU A 61 1.80 -5.15 15.16
C LEU A 61 0.34 -4.75 15.38
N GLU A 62 -0.51 -5.66 15.87
CA GLU A 62 -1.92 -5.41 16.22
C GLU A 62 -2.06 -4.21 17.17
N SER A 63 -1.37 -4.27 18.31
CA SER A 63 -1.44 -3.19 19.30
C SER A 63 -0.91 -1.86 18.77
N THR A 64 0.06 -1.90 17.85
CA THR A 64 0.55 -0.69 17.17
C THR A 64 -0.50 -0.12 16.24
N LEU A 65 -1.11 -0.92 15.35
CA LEU A 65 -2.15 -0.44 14.43
C LEU A 65 -3.38 0.09 15.18
N ILE A 66 -3.78 -0.57 16.26
CA ILE A 66 -4.90 -0.12 17.11
C ILE A 66 -4.58 1.24 17.76
N LYS A 67 -3.36 1.43 18.27
CA LYS A 67 -2.91 2.74 18.82
C LYS A 67 -2.88 3.84 17.78
N GLU A 68 -2.68 3.49 16.51
CA GLU A 68 -2.74 4.39 15.37
C GLU A 68 -4.18 4.68 14.90
N GLY A 69 -5.19 4.18 15.60
CA GLY A 69 -6.61 4.43 15.31
C GLY A 69 -7.21 3.51 14.24
N LEU A 70 -6.54 2.40 13.92
CA LEU A 70 -7.00 1.46 12.89
C LEU A 70 -7.74 0.28 13.53
N GLN A 71 -8.92 -0.03 12.99
CA GLN A 71 -9.65 -1.25 13.37
C GLN A 71 -8.98 -2.46 12.72
N CYS A 72 -8.29 -3.25 13.53
CA CYS A 72 -7.45 -4.36 13.07
C CYS A 72 -8.11 -5.73 13.29
N GLU A 73 -7.98 -6.61 12.30
CA GLU A 73 -8.35 -8.02 12.37
C GLU A 73 -7.21 -8.89 11.82
N VAL A 74 -6.88 -9.99 12.50
CA VAL A 74 -5.83 -10.92 12.06
C VAL A 74 -6.45 -12.08 11.30
N LEU A 75 -6.05 -12.21 10.04
CA LEU A 75 -6.46 -13.29 9.15
C LEU A 75 -5.38 -14.37 9.15
N ARG A 76 -5.60 -15.43 9.96
CA ARG A 76 -4.66 -16.56 10.04
C ARG A 76 -4.98 -17.63 8.99
N GLN A 77 -3.99 -17.99 8.18
CA GLN A 77 -4.09 -19.12 7.26
C GLN A 77 -4.40 -20.40 8.04
N LYS A 78 -5.51 -21.06 7.71
CA LYS A 78 -5.81 -22.38 8.26
C LYS A 78 -5.03 -23.42 7.47
N HIS A 79 -4.28 -24.27 8.16
CA HIS A 79 -3.56 -25.35 7.51
C HIS A 79 -4.57 -26.36 6.93
N GLN A 80 -4.37 -26.74 5.68
CA GLN A 80 -5.13 -27.80 4.99
C GLN A 80 -4.15 -28.89 4.55
N PRO A 81 -4.55 -30.18 4.53
CA PRO A 81 -3.67 -31.28 4.12
C PRO A 81 -3.06 -31.08 2.73
N GLU A 82 -3.82 -30.49 1.78
CA GLU A 82 -3.34 -30.18 0.43
C GLU A 82 -2.17 -29.19 0.40
N TYR A 83 -2.01 -28.34 1.43
CA TYR A 83 -0.98 -27.29 1.46
C TYR A 83 0.42 -27.82 1.74
N LYS A 84 0.55 -29.12 2.08
CA LYS A 84 1.82 -29.72 2.53
C LYS A 84 2.99 -29.48 1.57
N ASN A 85 2.72 -29.46 0.27
CA ASN A 85 3.75 -29.33 -0.77
C ASN A 85 3.71 -27.98 -1.51
N PHE A 86 2.74 -27.12 -1.21
CA PHE A 86 2.60 -25.84 -1.89
C PHE A 86 3.79 -24.94 -1.59
N SER A 87 4.20 -24.16 -2.58
CA SER A 87 5.30 -23.20 -2.39
C SER A 87 4.86 -22.12 -1.38
N PRO A 88 5.78 -21.62 -0.53
CA PRO A 88 5.50 -20.49 0.34
C PRO A 88 4.94 -19.27 -0.41
N SER A 89 5.43 -19.00 -1.63
CA SER A 89 4.88 -17.93 -2.48
C SER A 89 3.40 -18.17 -2.84
N TYR A 90 3.02 -19.40 -3.20
CA TYR A 90 1.63 -19.75 -3.51
C TYR A 90 0.73 -19.66 -2.27
N LEU A 91 1.20 -20.12 -1.12
CA LEU A 91 0.48 -19.95 0.15
C LEU A 91 0.31 -18.47 0.52
N CYS A 92 1.30 -17.63 0.23
CA CYS A 92 1.20 -16.18 0.40
C CYS A 92 0.08 -15.61 -0.48
N LEU A 93 0.00 -16.00 -1.76
CA LEU A 93 -1.09 -15.60 -2.66
C LEU A 93 -2.48 -15.98 -2.09
N LEU A 94 -2.64 -17.18 -1.54
CA LEU A 94 -3.92 -17.61 -0.95
C LEU A 94 -4.33 -16.77 0.27
N ASN A 95 -3.37 -16.31 1.08
CA ASN A 95 -3.64 -15.40 2.19
C ASN A 95 -4.10 -14.04 1.69
N HIS A 96 -3.41 -13.50 0.68
CA HIS A 96 -3.80 -12.26 0.03
C HIS A 96 -5.19 -12.35 -0.61
N LEU A 97 -5.48 -13.43 -1.34
CA LEU A 97 -6.79 -13.69 -1.93
C LEU A 97 -7.91 -13.67 -0.87
N SER A 98 -7.67 -14.29 0.29
CA SER A 98 -8.64 -14.29 1.38
C SER A 98 -8.90 -12.87 1.91
N ALA A 99 -7.85 -12.07 2.09
CA ALA A 99 -7.98 -10.67 2.49
C ALA A 99 -8.69 -9.81 1.42
N TRP A 100 -8.39 -10.03 0.13
CA TRP A 100 -9.04 -9.32 -0.98
C TRP A 100 -10.53 -9.63 -1.05
N LYS A 101 -10.94 -10.88 -0.83
CA LYS A 101 -12.36 -11.28 -0.77
C LYS A 101 -13.14 -10.52 0.31
N LEU A 102 -12.50 -10.19 1.43
CA LEU A 102 -13.11 -9.35 2.47
C LEU A 102 -13.09 -7.88 2.06
N ALA A 103 -11.95 -7.37 1.62
CA ALA A 103 -11.80 -5.97 1.19
C ALA A 103 -12.75 -5.57 0.05
N ALA A 104 -13.06 -6.49 -0.87
CA ALA A 104 -14.02 -6.26 -1.96
C ALA A 104 -15.47 -6.05 -1.48
N ARG A 105 -15.80 -6.47 -0.25
CA ARG A 105 -17.13 -6.31 0.36
C ARG A 105 -17.24 -5.05 1.22
N GLU A 106 -16.12 -4.40 1.50
CA GLU A 106 -16.07 -3.18 2.29
C GLU A 106 -16.60 -1.98 1.47
N THR A 107 -17.02 -0.93 2.17
CA THR A 107 -17.43 0.34 1.52
C THR A 107 -16.30 1.37 1.48
N GLN A 108 -15.27 1.18 2.30
CA GLN A 108 -14.09 2.04 2.41
C GLN A 108 -12.83 1.25 2.01
N PRO A 109 -11.74 1.95 1.66
CA PRO A 109 -10.44 1.30 1.43
C PRO A 109 -9.98 0.49 2.64
N THR A 110 -9.27 -0.60 2.37
CA THR A 110 -8.76 -1.54 3.36
C THR A 110 -7.25 -1.50 3.39
N LEU A 111 -6.66 -1.42 4.59
CA LEU A 111 -5.23 -1.65 4.79
C LEU A 111 -4.97 -3.15 4.91
N ILE A 112 -4.05 -3.69 4.12
CA ILE A 112 -3.61 -5.09 4.25
C ILE A 112 -2.11 -5.09 4.49
N VAL A 113 -1.68 -5.81 5.54
CA VAL A 113 -0.27 -5.95 5.91
C VAL A 113 0.08 -7.40 6.21
N GLU A 114 1.31 -7.80 5.90
CA GLU A 114 1.91 -9.06 6.34
C GLU A 114 2.32 -8.98 7.82
N ALA A 115 2.32 -10.13 8.51
CA ALA A 115 2.59 -10.22 9.95
C ALA A 115 3.94 -9.66 10.40
N ASP A 116 4.90 -9.57 9.48
CA ASP A 116 6.23 -9.03 9.74
C ASP A 116 6.44 -7.58 9.30
N PHE A 117 5.37 -6.90 8.88
CA PHE A 117 5.39 -5.47 8.66
C PHE A 117 5.68 -4.72 9.97
N VAL A 118 6.58 -3.74 9.88
CA VAL A 118 6.88 -2.83 10.99
C VAL A 118 6.49 -1.42 10.56
N PRO A 119 5.36 -0.88 11.04
CA PRO A 119 4.93 0.46 10.71
C PRO A 119 5.86 1.49 11.36
N VAL A 120 5.86 2.71 10.82
CA VAL A 120 6.47 3.85 11.51
C VAL A 120 5.53 4.40 12.59
N VAL A 121 6.10 5.06 13.59
CA VAL A 121 5.34 5.79 14.61
C VAL A 121 4.51 6.89 13.95
N GLY A 122 3.22 6.95 14.30
CA GLY A 122 2.28 7.92 13.76
C GLY A 122 1.66 7.53 12.42
N LEU A 123 1.78 6.26 11.99
CA LEU A 123 1.21 5.74 10.74
C LEU A 123 -0.21 6.24 10.48
N GLY A 124 -1.10 6.18 11.46
CA GLY A 124 -2.50 6.53 11.29
C GLY A 124 -2.71 8.00 10.95
N LYS A 125 -1.78 8.85 11.39
CA LYS A 125 -1.78 10.31 11.17
C LYS A 125 -1.05 10.74 9.90
N LEU A 126 -0.43 9.80 9.19
CA LEU A 126 0.28 10.10 7.95
C LEU A 126 -0.71 10.42 6.81
N PRO A 127 -0.31 11.28 5.87
CA PRO A 127 -1.18 11.66 4.76
C PRO A 127 -1.51 10.45 3.88
N LEU A 128 -2.74 10.40 3.39
CA LEU A 128 -3.14 9.38 2.42
C LEU A 128 -2.35 9.56 1.10
N PRO A 129 -1.69 8.54 0.54
CA PRO A 129 -0.85 8.71 -0.65
C PRO A 129 -1.59 8.76 -1.99
N PHE A 130 -2.91 8.95 -1.96
CA PHE A 130 -3.76 9.07 -3.14
C PHE A 130 -4.97 9.94 -2.82
N ASN A 131 -5.70 10.36 -3.85
CA ASN A 131 -6.95 11.12 -3.70
C ASN A 131 -8.10 10.15 -3.35
N PRO A 132 -8.71 10.24 -2.16
CA PRO A 132 -9.75 9.28 -1.73
C PRO A 132 -11.07 9.45 -2.48
N TYR A 133 -11.27 10.58 -3.17
CA TYR A 133 -12.45 10.83 -3.99
C TYR A 133 -12.30 10.29 -5.42
N GLN A 134 -11.10 9.81 -5.79
CA GLN A 134 -10.87 9.21 -7.08
C GLN A 134 -11.46 7.80 -7.13
N THR A 135 -12.31 7.55 -8.11
CA THR A 135 -13.06 6.29 -8.22
C THR A 135 -12.24 5.12 -8.75
N ASN A 136 -11.14 5.37 -9.46
CA ASN A 136 -10.32 4.32 -10.08
C ASN A 136 -8.98 4.10 -9.40
N VAL A 137 -8.91 4.24 -8.07
CA VAL A 137 -7.72 3.84 -7.29
C VAL A 137 -7.72 2.31 -7.17
N GLY A 138 -6.67 1.64 -7.63
CA GLY A 138 -6.49 0.20 -7.48
C GLY A 138 -5.81 -0.15 -6.17
N MET A 139 -4.53 0.18 -6.08
CA MET A 139 -3.68 -0.18 -4.95
C MET A 139 -2.72 0.95 -4.60
N CYS A 140 -2.42 1.11 -3.31
CA CYS A 140 -1.40 2.03 -2.83
C CYS A 140 -0.46 1.33 -1.88
N TRP A 141 0.79 1.09 -2.28
CA TRP A 141 1.79 0.49 -1.40
C TRP A 141 2.18 1.45 -0.29
N LEU A 142 2.27 1.01 0.95
CA LEU A 142 2.79 1.80 2.07
C LEU A 142 4.25 1.48 2.37
N TYR A 143 4.65 0.25 2.09
CA TYR A 143 6.03 -0.17 1.99
C TYR A 143 6.34 -0.52 0.54
N THR A 144 7.46 -0.01 0.03
CA THR A 144 7.88 -0.23 -1.35
C THR A 144 9.16 -1.03 -1.44
N CYS A 145 9.13 -2.04 -2.31
CA CYS A 145 10.27 -2.83 -2.75
C CYS A 145 10.34 -2.75 -4.27
N ALA A 146 11.57 -2.63 -4.77
CA ALA A 146 11.87 -2.51 -6.17
C ALA A 146 10.96 -1.55 -6.98
N SER A 147 10.50 -0.49 -6.32
CA SER A 147 9.49 0.42 -6.85
C SER A 147 9.94 1.26 -8.04
N GLN A 148 8.95 1.69 -8.81
CA GLN A 148 9.09 2.63 -9.91
C GLN A 148 7.98 3.69 -9.83
N ILE A 149 8.33 4.95 -10.06
CA ILE A 149 7.34 6.01 -10.30
C ILE A 149 7.16 6.20 -11.81
N TYR A 150 5.92 6.45 -12.23
CA TYR A 150 5.61 6.70 -13.63
C TYR A 150 4.91 8.03 -13.90
N SER A 151 4.22 8.61 -12.93
CA SER A 151 3.58 9.92 -13.05
C SER A 151 3.39 10.58 -11.68
N ILE A 152 3.17 11.89 -11.67
CA ILE A 152 2.67 12.62 -10.49
C ILE A 152 1.34 13.26 -10.88
N SER A 153 0.29 13.00 -10.09
CA SER A 153 -1.04 13.56 -10.34
C SER A 153 -1.06 15.08 -10.24
N ALA A 154 -2.15 15.70 -10.69
CA ALA A 154 -2.36 17.15 -10.55
C ALA A 154 -2.26 17.58 -9.08
N ASP A 155 -2.80 16.76 -8.18
CA ASP A 155 -2.83 16.95 -6.72
C ASP A 155 -1.51 16.58 -6.02
N GLY A 156 -0.50 16.10 -6.76
CA GLY A 156 0.83 15.81 -6.20
C GLY A 156 1.06 14.37 -5.74
N TYR A 157 0.10 13.46 -5.96
CA TYR A 157 0.25 12.03 -5.61
C TYR A 157 1.13 11.30 -6.61
N ALA A 158 2.03 10.45 -6.13
CA ALA A 158 2.90 9.68 -7.00
C ALA A 158 2.21 8.40 -7.48
N GLU A 159 1.96 8.35 -8.78
CA GLU A 159 1.51 7.14 -9.43
C GLU A 159 2.74 6.26 -9.72
N GLY A 160 2.71 5.04 -9.20
CA GLY A 160 3.88 4.17 -9.16
C GLY A 160 3.53 2.73 -8.84
N SER A 161 4.55 1.88 -8.81
CA SER A 161 4.44 0.45 -8.54
C SER A 161 5.47 -0.01 -7.52
N SER A 162 5.22 -1.18 -6.92
CA SER A 162 6.14 -1.92 -6.06
C SER A 162 5.91 -3.42 -6.23
N VAL A 163 6.96 -4.22 -6.04
CA VAL A 163 6.90 -5.69 -6.09
C VAL A 163 6.87 -6.26 -4.66
N SER A 164 5.91 -5.80 -3.88
CA SER A 164 5.76 -6.27 -2.49
C SER A 164 4.33 -6.18 -2.07
N THR A 165 3.92 -7.12 -1.24
CA THR A 165 2.59 -7.19 -0.63
C THR A 165 2.63 -7.07 0.89
N VAL A 166 3.77 -6.66 1.44
CA VAL A 166 3.98 -6.55 2.90
C VAL A 166 3.09 -5.48 3.53
N ALA A 167 2.84 -4.35 2.86
CA ALA A 167 1.89 -3.34 3.35
C ALA A 167 1.35 -2.45 2.24
N TYR A 168 0.04 -2.42 2.09
CA TYR A 168 -0.65 -1.62 1.07
C TYR A 168 -2.11 -1.35 1.43
N ILE A 169 -2.67 -0.33 0.82
CA ILE A 169 -4.09 -0.01 0.82
C ILE A 169 -4.69 -0.49 -0.49
N VAL A 170 -5.88 -1.07 -0.44
CA VAL A 170 -6.66 -1.46 -1.62
C VAL A 170 -8.09 -0.93 -1.49
N THR A 171 -8.66 -0.48 -2.61
CA THR A 171 -10.10 -0.13 -2.64
C THR A 171 -10.95 -1.38 -2.86
N PRO A 172 -12.27 -1.35 -2.60
CA PRO A 172 -13.15 -2.47 -2.93
C PRO A 172 -13.07 -2.85 -4.43
N GLN A 173 -13.00 -1.86 -5.32
CA GLN A 173 -12.83 -2.11 -6.76
C GLN A 173 -11.46 -2.72 -7.10
N GLY A 174 -10.38 -2.24 -6.48
CA GLY A 174 -9.05 -2.82 -6.64
C GLY A 174 -9.00 -4.27 -6.17
N ALA A 175 -9.64 -4.56 -5.03
CA ALA A 175 -9.72 -5.90 -4.46
C ALA A 175 -10.51 -6.86 -5.38
N ASP A 176 -11.63 -6.43 -5.96
CA ASP A 176 -12.37 -7.22 -6.97
C ASP A 176 -11.47 -7.64 -8.15
N LYS A 177 -10.63 -6.71 -8.65
CA LYS A 177 -9.68 -7.03 -9.72
C LYS A 177 -8.60 -8.00 -9.26
N LEU A 178 -8.05 -7.81 -8.06
CA LEU A 178 -7.02 -8.70 -7.52
C LEU A 178 -7.53 -10.11 -7.25
N ILE A 179 -8.82 -10.28 -6.93
CA ILE A 179 -9.46 -11.61 -6.84
C ILE A 179 -9.40 -12.31 -8.20
N LYS A 180 -9.79 -11.62 -9.28
CA LYS A 180 -9.76 -12.18 -10.64
C LYS A 180 -8.33 -12.54 -11.06
N PHE A 181 -7.37 -11.67 -10.77
CA PHE A 181 -5.95 -11.95 -10.98
C PHE A 181 -5.52 -13.26 -10.29
N ALA A 182 -5.89 -13.42 -9.01
CA ALA A 182 -5.53 -14.62 -8.26
C ALA A 182 -6.21 -15.87 -8.84
N GLU A 183 -7.48 -15.78 -9.21
CA GLU A 183 -8.24 -16.90 -9.79
C GLU A 183 -7.66 -17.34 -11.13
N GLU A 184 -7.31 -16.38 -12.01
CA GLU A 184 -6.62 -16.65 -13.27
C GLU A 184 -5.25 -17.30 -13.05
N LEU A 185 -4.48 -16.78 -12.09
CA LEU A 185 -3.16 -17.33 -11.77
C LEU A 185 -3.27 -18.76 -11.21
N ILE A 186 -4.19 -19.00 -10.28
CA ILE A 186 -4.43 -20.32 -9.67
C ILE A 186 -4.78 -21.37 -10.73
N GLN A 187 -5.55 -21.00 -11.76
CA GLN A 187 -5.90 -21.89 -12.85
C GLN A 187 -4.70 -22.25 -13.74
N GLN A 188 -3.68 -21.39 -13.80
CA GLN A 188 -2.55 -21.50 -14.73
C GLN A 188 -1.24 -21.96 -14.07
N SER A 189 -1.15 -21.87 -12.74
CA SER A 189 0.08 -22.11 -11.99
C SER A 189 0.11 -23.49 -11.32
N ASP A 190 1.28 -24.11 -11.28
CA ASP A 190 1.55 -25.23 -10.37
C ASP A 190 1.68 -24.72 -8.93
N PRO A 191 0.82 -25.17 -7.99
CA PRO A 191 0.89 -24.76 -6.58
C PRO A 191 2.22 -25.05 -5.88
N ASN A 192 2.99 -26.03 -6.37
CA ASN A 192 4.28 -26.41 -5.80
C ASN A 192 5.44 -25.59 -6.37
N ALA A 193 5.22 -24.86 -7.47
CA ALA A 193 6.23 -24.04 -8.11
C ALA A 193 6.28 -22.64 -7.46
N TYR A 194 7.48 -22.08 -7.40
CA TYR A 194 7.66 -20.68 -7.03
C TYR A 194 7.15 -19.76 -8.14
N SER A 195 6.43 -18.70 -7.77
CA SER A 195 5.98 -17.66 -8.68
C SER A 195 6.24 -16.27 -8.11
N THR A 196 6.52 -15.31 -8.99
CA THR A 196 6.71 -13.88 -8.71
C THR A 196 5.42 -13.10 -8.98
N TRP A 197 4.29 -13.64 -8.53
CA TRP A 197 2.95 -13.13 -8.82
C TRP A 197 2.77 -11.66 -8.43
N ASP A 198 3.41 -11.26 -7.33
CA ASP A 198 3.43 -9.90 -6.79
C ASP A 198 4.00 -8.86 -7.78
N THR A 199 4.89 -9.27 -8.68
CA THR A 199 5.49 -8.40 -9.70
C THR A 199 4.49 -7.99 -10.78
N TYR A 200 3.40 -8.76 -10.97
CA TYR A 200 2.43 -8.53 -12.04
C TYR A 200 1.24 -7.66 -11.62
N LEU A 201 1.05 -7.42 -10.32
CA LEU A 201 -0.12 -6.71 -9.77
C LEU A 201 -0.32 -5.32 -10.37
N ASP A 202 0.74 -4.52 -10.47
CA ASP A 202 0.64 -3.18 -11.04
C ASP A 202 0.16 -3.21 -12.50
N ASN A 203 0.79 -4.05 -13.32
CA ASN A 203 0.45 -4.16 -14.73
C ASN A 203 -0.99 -4.63 -14.91
N PHE A 204 -1.42 -5.62 -14.13
CA PHE A 204 -2.78 -6.12 -14.14
C PHE A 204 -3.80 -5.03 -13.80
N LEU A 205 -3.59 -4.32 -12.67
CA LEU A 205 -4.50 -3.24 -12.25
C LEU A 205 -4.56 -2.11 -13.29
N ARG A 206 -3.42 -1.71 -13.87
CA ARG A 206 -3.38 -0.68 -14.92
C ARG A 206 -4.05 -1.14 -16.22
N HIS A 207 -3.97 -2.43 -16.57
CA HIS A 207 -4.71 -3.00 -17.70
C HIS A 207 -6.23 -2.89 -17.51
N HIS A 208 -6.69 -2.94 -16.25
CA HIS A 208 -8.09 -2.69 -15.87
C HIS A 208 -8.40 -1.21 -15.58
N HIS A 209 -7.61 -0.27 -16.10
CA HIS A 209 -7.80 1.18 -15.98
C HIS A 209 -7.80 1.73 -14.54
N LEU A 210 -7.21 0.98 -13.61
CA LEU A 210 -6.97 1.43 -12.24
C LEU A 210 -5.61 2.11 -12.13
N LYS A 211 -5.52 3.07 -11.20
CA LYS A 211 -4.27 3.77 -10.87
C LYS A 211 -3.68 3.24 -9.57
N ASN A 212 -2.36 3.10 -9.56
CA ASN A 212 -1.65 2.67 -8.37
C ASN A 212 -0.70 3.74 -7.86
N TYR A 213 -0.48 3.73 -6.54
CA TYR A 213 0.21 4.82 -5.86
C TYR A 213 1.31 4.32 -4.93
N ILE A 214 2.29 5.19 -4.69
CA ILE A 214 3.29 4.99 -3.65
C ILE A 214 3.44 6.29 -2.84
N PRO A 215 3.76 6.21 -1.54
CA PRO A 215 3.98 7.39 -0.71
C PRO A 215 5.31 8.04 -1.07
N PHE A 216 5.45 9.30 -0.67
CA PHE A 216 6.72 10.02 -0.78
C PHE A 216 7.86 9.32 -0.05
N ARG A 217 7.61 8.76 1.14
CA ARG A 217 8.52 7.90 1.91
C ARG A 217 7.74 6.71 2.45
N ASN A 218 8.41 5.59 2.70
CA ASN A 218 7.73 4.38 3.17
C ASN A 218 7.15 4.60 4.58
N TYR A 219 5.94 4.10 4.83
CA TYR A 219 5.26 4.21 6.12
C TYR A 219 5.53 3.03 7.05
N GLY A 220 6.54 2.25 6.70
CA GLY A 220 7.06 1.14 7.47
C GLY A 220 8.01 0.34 6.61
N GLU A 221 8.38 -0.83 7.09
CA GLU A 221 9.18 -1.76 6.31
C GLU A 221 8.84 -3.22 6.58
N HIS A 222 9.31 -4.07 5.69
CA HIS A 222 9.37 -5.50 5.94
C HIS A 222 10.38 -5.74 7.06
N GLY A 223 9.93 -6.25 8.21
CA GLY A 223 10.75 -6.54 9.39
C GLY A 223 11.13 -8.00 9.55
N GLY A 224 10.64 -8.88 8.67
CA GLY A 224 10.89 -10.32 8.68
C GLY A 224 12.33 -10.70 8.39
N LEU A 225 12.64 -11.98 8.59
CA LEU A 225 13.93 -12.56 8.25
C LEU A 225 14.11 -12.64 6.71
N PRO A 226 15.36 -12.73 6.22
CA PRO A 226 15.62 -12.89 4.79
C PRO A 226 14.87 -14.09 4.20
N ASN A 227 14.20 -13.90 3.06
CA ASN A 227 13.45 -14.98 2.41
C ASN A 227 14.43 -15.93 1.69
N LEU A 228 14.55 -17.16 2.21
CA LEU A 228 15.42 -18.19 1.62
C LEU A 228 14.87 -18.76 0.32
N GLU A 229 13.55 -18.75 0.11
CA GLU A 229 12.90 -19.16 -1.13
C GLU A 229 13.39 -18.26 -2.28
N HIS A 230 13.38 -16.94 -2.08
CA HIS A 230 13.90 -15.97 -3.06
C HIS A 230 15.34 -16.29 -3.47
N SER A 231 16.21 -16.63 -2.50
CA SER A 231 17.60 -16.99 -2.80
C SER A 231 17.72 -18.19 -3.71
N ARG A 232 16.88 -19.22 -3.50
CA ARG A 232 16.91 -20.47 -4.28
C ARG A 232 16.51 -20.21 -5.73
N HIS A 233 15.75 -19.13 -5.96
CA HIS A 233 15.30 -18.68 -7.28
C HIS A 233 16.09 -17.47 -7.82
N GLY A 234 17.29 -17.19 -7.29
CA GLY A 234 18.19 -16.14 -7.80
C GLY A 234 17.74 -14.71 -7.50
N LEU A 235 16.77 -14.53 -6.61
CA LEU A 235 16.26 -13.24 -6.18
C LEU A 235 16.97 -12.76 -4.91
N SER A 236 16.89 -11.45 -4.67
CA SER A 236 17.48 -10.85 -3.47
C SER A 236 16.74 -11.32 -2.21
N LYS A 237 17.51 -11.76 -1.21
CA LYS A 237 16.99 -12.28 0.06
C LYS A 237 16.35 -11.19 0.92
N THR A 238 16.74 -9.93 0.71
CA THR A 238 16.41 -8.82 1.60
C THR A 238 16.01 -7.58 0.83
N HIS A 239 14.86 -7.05 1.24
CA HIS A 239 14.37 -5.76 0.83
C HIS A 239 13.89 -5.03 2.07
N ARG A 240 14.40 -3.81 2.24
CA ARG A 240 14.13 -2.93 3.38
C ARG A 240 13.83 -1.55 2.82
N ALA A 241 13.07 -0.77 3.57
CA ALA A 241 12.65 0.54 3.11
C ALA A 241 13.87 1.43 2.91
N ASP A 242 14.03 2.03 1.73
CA ASP A 242 15.14 2.94 1.46
C ASP A 242 15.09 4.19 2.34
N VAL A 243 13.91 4.80 2.41
CA VAL A 243 13.62 5.98 3.22
C VAL A 243 12.31 5.76 3.95
N LEU A 244 12.34 5.83 5.27
CA LEU A 244 11.15 5.80 6.11
C LEU A 244 10.63 7.21 6.32
N TYR A 245 9.31 7.34 6.48
CA TYR A 245 8.69 8.61 6.81
C TYR A 245 9.04 9.05 8.24
N ASN A 246 9.08 8.09 9.18
CA ASN A 246 9.45 8.29 10.57
C ASN A 246 10.20 7.06 11.12
N GLN A 247 10.53 7.04 12.40
CA GLN A 247 11.11 5.89 13.10
C GLN A 247 10.13 4.71 13.10
N LEU A 248 10.66 3.48 13.04
CA LEU A 248 9.86 2.27 13.21
C LEU A 248 9.26 2.23 14.62
N ALA A 249 8.02 1.74 14.72
CA ALA A 249 7.30 1.64 15.98
C ALA A 249 7.90 0.61 16.95
N PHE A 250 8.64 -0.37 16.43
CA PHE A 250 9.33 -1.37 17.23
C PHE A 250 10.51 -1.98 16.47
N MET A 251 11.37 -2.71 17.20
CA MET A 251 12.55 -3.36 16.62
C MET A 251 12.14 -4.53 15.70
N PRO A 252 12.53 -4.53 14.41
CA PRO A 252 12.18 -5.61 13.48
C PRO A 252 12.86 -6.93 13.84
N MET A 253 12.24 -8.05 13.45
CA MET A 253 12.71 -9.41 13.75
C MET A 253 14.14 -9.67 13.30
N TYR A 254 14.55 -9.10 12.15
CA TYR A 254 15.92 -9.24 11.65
C TYR A 254 16.99 -8.64 12.57
N ALA A 255 16.59 -7.77 13.51
CA ALA A 255 17.46 -7.12 14.48
C ALA A 255 17.07 -7.44 15.94
N SER A 256 16.21 -8.44 16.16
CA SER A 256 15.77 -8.84 17.52
C SER A 256 15.78 -10.35 17.81
N LYS A 257 16.25 -11.18 16.85
CA LYS A 257 16.17 -12.66 16.93
C LYS A 257 16.83 -13.28 18.18
N ALA A 258 17.86 -12.65 18.74
CA ALA A 258 18.59 -13.12 19.93
C ALA A 258 18.69 -12.03 21.02
N GLY A 259 17.72 -11.10 21.03
CA GLY A 259 17.84 -9.83 21.72
C GLY A 259 18.06 -8.69 20.74
N VAL A 260 17.95 -7.45 21.23
CA VAL A 260 18.03 -6.25 20.40
C VAL A 260 19.47 -6.02 19.93
N ASP A 261 19.67 -6.08 18.62
CA ASP A 261 20.94 -5.81 17.95
C ASP A 261 20.85 -4.49 17.18
N TYR A 262 21.18 -3.40 17.86
CA TYR A 262 21.20 -2.08 17.27
C TYR A 262 22.25 -1.95 16.17
N PHE A 263 23.40 -2.63 16.29
CA PHE A 263 24.47 -2.53 15.30
C PHE A 263 24.01 -3.09 13.94
N ASN A 264 23.46 -4.30 13.94
CA ASN A 264 22.90 -4.91 12.74
C ASN A 264 21.72 -4.07 12.20
N PHE A 265 20.86 -3.54 13.07
CA PHE A 265 19.81 -2.62 12.66
C PHE A 265 20.37 -1.42 11.87
N PHE A 266 21.35 -0.69 12.42
CA PHE A 266 21.95 0.46 11.74
C PHE A 266 22.62 0.08 10.42
N LEU A 267 23.36 -1.03 10.39
CA LEU A 267 24.01 -1.50 9.17
C LEU A 267 23.00 -1.79 8.05
N VAL A 268 21.91 -2.50 8.38
CA VAL A 268 20.83 -2.82 7.44
C VAL A 268 20.13 -1.55 6.94
N ARG A 269 19.85 -0.59 7.84
CA ARG A 269 19.25 0.70 7.46
C ARG A 269 20.18 1.51 6.54
N LEU A 270 21.48 1.53 6.81
CA LEU A 270 22.47 2.20 5.96
C LEU A 270 22.55 1.55 4.56
N GLN A 271 22.59 0.22 4.50
CA GLN A 271 22.58 -0.51 3.22
C GLN A 271 21.30 -0.22 2.41
N ALA A 272 20.13 -0.22 3.07
CA ALA A 272 18.86 0.11 2.43
C ALA A 272 18.86 1.53 1.86
N ARG A 273 19.41 2.49 2.62
CA ARG A 273 19.55 3.88 2.21
C ARG A 273 20.46 4.04 0.99
N ILE A 274 21.64 3.40 0.99
CA ILE A 274 22.57 3.40 -0.15
C ILE A 274 21.89 2.77 -1.38
N LYS A 275 21.20 1.64 -1.21
CA LYS A 275 20.46 0.96 -2.28
C LYS A 275 19.37 1.87 -2.89
N GLY A 276 18.66 2.66 -2.08
CA GLY A 276 17.69 3.64 -2.55
C GLY A 276 18.29 4.72 -3.45
N ILE A 277 19.39 5.33 -2.99
CA ILE A 277 20.13 6.34 -3.77
C ILE A 277 20.65 5.72 -5.07
N ALA A 278 21.26 4.53 -5.00
CA ALA A 278 21.75 3.83 -6.18
C ALA A 278 20.62 3.52 -7.18
N ARG A 279 19.42 3.15 -6.71
CA ARG A 279 18.25 2.93 -7.59
C ARG A 279 17.78 4.20 -8.26
N LEU A 280 17.86 5.36 -7.60
CA LEU A 280 17.57 6.64 -8.23
C LEU A 280 18.61 6.95 -9.32
N LEU A 281 19.90 6.88 -8.99
CA LEU A 281 21.00 7.21 -9.91
C LEU A 281 21.05 6.28 -11.14
N THR A 282 20.74 5.00 -10.95
CA THR A 282 20.71 4.00 -12.04
C THR A 282 19.40 3.99 -12.82
N GLY A 283 18.47 4.92 -12.54
CA GLY A 283 17.18 5.01 -13.23
C GLY A 283 16.21 3.85 -12.93
N LYS A 284 16.49 3.05 -11.88
CA LYS A 284 15.62 1.94 -11.45
C LYS A 284 14.40 2.40 -10.65
N PHE A 285 14.45 3.59 -10.04
CA PHE A 285 13.28 4.21 -9.39
C PHE A 285 12.51 5.14 -10.35
N LEU A 286 13.24 5.95 -11.11
CA LEU A 286 12.69 6.83 -12.15
C LEU A 286 13.41 6.55 -13.47
N ARG A 287 12.72 5.86 -14.39
CA ARG A 287 13.31 5.47 -15.68
C ARG A 287 13.40 6.67 -16.63
N LEU A 288 14.51 6.82 -17.34
CA LEU A 288 14.66 7.89 -18.33
C LEU A 288 13.56 7.89 -19.41
N PRO A 289 13.12 6.75 -19.98
CA PRO A 289 12.01 6.73 -20.92
C PRO A 289 10.69 7.24 -20.33
N VAL A 290 10.43 6.97 -19.06
CA VAL A 290 9.25 7.48 -18.34
C VAL A 290 9.34 9.00 -18.22
N LEU A 291 10.49 9.51 -17.78
CA LEU A 291 10.71 10.95 -17.64
C LEU A 291 10.54 11.69 -18.97
N LYS A 292 11.13 11.18 -20.06
CA LYS A 292 11.04 11.76 -21.41
C LYS A 292 9.62 11.79 -21.98
N ARG A 293 8.77 10.83 -21.61
CA ARG A 293 7.38 10.73 -22.09
C ARG A 293 6.37 11.38 -21.14
N SER A 294 6.81 11.85 -19.97
CA SER A 294 5.93 12.44 -18.97
C SER A 294 5.40 13.79 -19.42
N ARG A 295 4.13 14.08 -19.10
CA ARG A 295 3.54 15.42 -19.24
C ARG A 295 3.98 16.37 -18.13
N VAL A 296 4.57 15.85 -17.06
CA VAL A 296 5.00 16.60 -15.86
C VAL A 296 6.45 16.24 -15.45
N PRO A 297 7.43 16.31 -16.37
CA PRO A 297 8.77 15.77 -16.14
C PRO A 297 9.49 16.43 -14.96
N ALA A 298 9.39 17.76 -14.82
CA ALA A 298 9.98 18.49 -13.71
C ALA A 298 9.41 18.05 -12.35
N ARG A 299 8.09 17.86 -12.27
CA ARG A 299 7.42 17.40 -11.03
C ARG A 299 7.84 15.99 -10.65
N LEU A 300 7.95 15.11 -11.65
CA LEU A 300 8.36 13.72 -11.47
C LEU A 300 9.83 13.61 -11.00
N ALA A 301 10.74 14.35 -11.64
CA ALA A 301 12.13 14.41 -11.23
C ALA A 301 12.28 15.01 -9.82
N ASN A 302 11.58 16.11 -9.54
CA ASN A 302 11.60 16.76 -8.24
C ASN A 302 11.09 15.82 -7.13
N PHE A 303 10.00 15.09 -7.35
CA PHE A 303 9.51 14.08 -6.40
C PHE A 303 10.58 13.03 -6.10
N ALA A 304 11.20 12.45 -7.15
CA ALA A 304 12.22 11.42 -7.01
C ALA A 304 13.47 11.90 -6.25
N ILE A 305 13.96 13.10 -6.55
CA ILE A 305 15.12 13.69 -5.88
C ILE A 305 14.77 14.06 -4.44
N ARG A 306 13.66 14.78 -4.23
CA ARG A 306 13.28 15.25 -2.90
C ARG A 306 12.97 14.11 -1.94
N ARG A 307 12.40 13.01 -2.42
CA ARG A 307 12.20 11.79 -1.62
C ARG A 307 13.48 11.35 -0.93
N GLN A 308 14.60 11.40 -1.66
CA GLN A 308 15.89 11.00 -1.12
C GLN A 308 16.47 12.09 -0.23
N LEU A 309 16.32 13.38 -0.54
CA LEU A 309 17.08 14.44 0.14
C LEU A 309 16.36 15.13 1.31
N PHE A 310 15.03 15.24 1.28
CA PHE A 310 14.27 16.07 2.21
C PHE A 310 13.21 15.28 2.99
N PRO A 311 12.94 15.65 4.27
CA PRO A 311 11.97 14.96 5.12
C PRO A 311 10.53 15.03 4.62
N SER A 312 10.18 16.07 3.85
CA SER A 312 8.83 16.34 3.36
C SER A 312 8.78 16.81 1.91
N ILE A 313 7.59 16.66 1.29
CA ILE A 313 7.25 17.13 -0.07
C ILE A 313 7.31 18.64 -0.19
#